data_AF-A0A351H6W0-F1
#
_entry.id   AF-A0A351H6W0-F1
#
_cell.length_a   1.000
_cell.length_b   1.000
_cell.length_c   1.000
_cell.angle_alpha   90.00
_cell.angle_beta   90.00
_cell.angle_gamma   90.00
#
_symmetry.space_group_name_H-M   'P 1'
#
loop_
_entity.id
_entity.type
_entity.pdbx_description
1 polymer ?
#
loop_
_entity_poly.entity_id
_entity_poly.type
_entity_poly.pdbx_seq_one_letter_code
_entity_poly.pdbx_strand_id
1 'polypeptide(L)'
;TAVSGDITALEGFAAMIKNCGDTCGFCSDIKNTELNRIVKQIVRITGGKTDTAAPIAAEQSGITLDGSDGKDAVVSAAAALGYDLSDEDAQKVYEEFRRVAAKKKVGAKELEVIITSTAMQAPPTYTLVNYVINNGNVISASAQVTLERDGNRTTGISIGDGPIDAALLALEQIIGSRYELEDFKIETVTEGKESIGSALVKLRFSGKLYSGNGISTDIIGASIRAYINAVNKIVYGEA
;
A
#
# COMPACT_ATOMS: atom_id res chain seq x y z
N THR A 1 17.65 39.32 26.02
CA THR A 1 18.25 39.87 24.78
C THR A 1 17.64 39.16 23.60
N ALA A 2 16.63 39.75 22.97
CA ALA A 2 16.03 39.21 21.76
C ALA A 2 17.01 39.46 20.59
N VAL A 3 17.50 38.40 19.97
CA VAL A 3 18.27 38.49 18.73
C VAL A 3 17.26 38.34 17.60
N SER A 4 16.91 39.46 16.96
CA SER A 4 16.21 39.48 15.69
C SER A 4 17.21 39.17 14.57
N GLY A 5 17.26 37.92 14.17
CA GLY A 5 17.92 37.45 12.96
C GLY A 5 17.20 36.18 12.52
N ASP A 6 17.10 35.92 11.21
CA ASP A 6 16.49 34.70 10.69
C ASP A 6 17.10 33.49 11.41
N ILE A 7 16.30 32.87 12.28
CA ILE A 7 16.73 31.74 13.07
C ILE A 7 16.97 30.62 12.06
N THR A 8 18.23 30.25 11.87
CA THR A 8 18.59 29.15 10.98
C THR A 8 17.81 27.92 11.45
N ALA A 9 16.99 27.36 10.55
CA ALA A 9 16.22 26.15 10.85
C ALA A 9 17.17 25.10 11.43
N LEU A 10 16.70 24.33 12.43
CA LEU A 10 17.54 23.36 13.13
C LEU A 10 18.19 22.36 12.15
N GLU A 11 17.48 22.05 11.05
CA GLU A 11 17.95 21.24 9.93
C GLU A 11 19.15 21.89 9.22
N GLY A 12 19.10 23.21 8.99
CA GLY A 12 20.20 23.98 8.41
C GLY A 12 21.42 24.04 9.33
N PHE A 13 21.21 24.22 10.64
CA PHE A 13 22.28 24.17 11.64
C PHE A 13 22.96 22.79 11.68
N ALA A 14 22.17 21.72 11.65
CA ALA A 14 22.66 20.35 11.67
C ALA A 14 23.45 19.97 10.39
N ALA A 15 22.98 20.44 9.22
CA ALA A 15 23.71 20.31 7.96
C ALA A 15 25.04 21.08 7.98
N MET A 16 25.06 22.26 8.60
CA MET A 16 26.28 23.07 8.73
C MET A 16 27.33 22.39 9.62
N ILE A 17 26.92 21.79 10.75
CA ILE A 17 27.83 21.00 11.61
C ILE A 17 28.42 19.81 10.85
N LYS A 18 27.62 19.12 10.03
CA LYS A 18 28.09 17.99 9.23
C LYS A 18 29.11 18.42 8.18
N ASN A 19 28.80 19.44 7.39
CA ASN A 19 29.69 19.94 6.33
C ASN A 19 30.99 20.56 6.90
N CYS A 20 30.91 21.30 8.00
CA CYS A 20 32.10 21.84 8.66
C CYS A 20 32.94 20.73 9.33
N GLY A 21 32.30 19.69 9.86
CA GLY A 21 32.97 18.53 10.44
C GLY A 21 33.82 17.77 9.42
N ASP A 22 33.27 17.51 8.24
CA ASP A 22 33.97 16.84 7.14
C ASP A 22 35.17 17.66 6.61
N THR A 23 35.07 18.99 6.66
CA THR A 23 36.12 19.90 6.18
C THR A 23 37.26 20.09 7.19
N CYS A 24 36.96 20.04 8.49
CA CYS A 24 37.91 20.28 9.57
C CYS A 24 38.38 18.98 10.28
N GLY A 25 37.88 17.81 9.87
CA GLY A 25 38.26 16.51 10.42
C GLY A 25 37.65 16.18 11.80
N PHE A 26 36.52 16.80 12.15
CA PHE A 26 35.81 16.56 13.41
C PHE A 26 34.46 15.88 13.15
N CYS A 27 34.17 14.82 13.90
CA CYS A 27 32.87 14.14 13.87
C CYS A 27 32.00 14.62 15.05
N SER A 28 30.69 14.75 14.83
CA SER A 28 29.71 15.06 15.86
C SER A 28 28.88 13.82 16.20
N ASP A 29 28.68 13.53 17.49
CA ASP A 29 27.83 12.43 17.98
C ASP A 29 26.32 12.72 17.84
N ILE A 30 25.96 13.86 17.24
CA ILE A 30 24.56 14.22 16.98
C ILE A 30 23.99 13.29 15.92
N LYS A 31 23.09 12.41 16.36
CA LYS A 31 22.31 11.52 15.48
C LYS A 31 21.26 12.32 14.70
N ASN A 32 21.63 12.79 13.52
CA ASN A 32 20.77 13.61 12.64
C ASN A 32 19.40 12.99 12.36
N THR A 33 19.30 11.67 12.24
CA THR A 33 18.03 10.97 12.06
C THR A 33 17.10 11.13 13.26
N GLU A 34 17.61 11.02 14.48
CA GLU A 34 16.83 11.23 15.71
C GLU A 34 16.48 12.70 15.90
N LEU A 35 17.42 13.61 15.60
CA LEU A 35 17.18 15.05 15.67
C LEU A 35 16.02 15.45 14.74
N ASN A 36 16.05 15.02 13.47
CA ASN A 36 14.98 15.30 12.51
C ASN A 36 13.65 14.67 12.90
N ARG A 37 13.67 13.48 13.52
CA ARG A 37 12.46 12.83 14.04
C ARG A 37 11.82 13.64 15.17
N ILE A 38 12.63 14.12 16.12
CA ILE A 38 12.18 14.93 17.25
C ILE A 38 11.66 16.30 16.77
N VAL A 39 12.32 16.95 15.82
CA VAL A 39 11.84 18.22 15.22
C VAL A 39 10.47 18.04 14.59
N LYS A 40 10.27 17.00 13.78
CA LYS A 40 8.96 16.68 13.18
C LYS A 40 7.88 16.44 14.24
N GLN A 41 8.24 15.80 15.36
CA GLN A 41 7.32 15.62 16.49
C GLN A 41 6.96 16.95 17.15
N ILE A 42 7.93 17.84 17.38
CA ILE A 42 7.69 19.15 17.96
C ILE A 42 6.76 19.98 17.06
N VAL A 43 7.01 20.01 15.74
CA VAL A 43 6.16 20.73 14.76
C VAL A 43 4.72 20.20 14.78
N ARG A 44 4.54 18.88 14.89
CA ARG A 44 3.22 18.25 15.02
C ARG A 44 2.51 18.62 16.32
N ILE A 45 3.24 18.73 17.43
CA ILE A 45 2.71 19.10 18.75
C ILE A 45 2.36 20.60 18.80
N THR A 46 3.14 21.46 18.13
CA THR A 46 2.95 22.91 18.17
C THR A 46 1.95 23.46 17.14
N GLY A 47 1.27 22.60 16.37
CA GLY A 47 0.05 22.96 15.65
C GLY A 47 0.21 23.63 14.28
N GLY A 48 1.13 23.16 13.43
CA GLY A 48 1.11 23.52 12.01
C GLY A 48 0.08 22.71 11.23
N LYS A 49 -1.03 23.34 10.81
CA LYS A 49 -2.06 22.77 9.93
C LYS A 49 -1.45 22.11 8.68
N THR A 50 -1.83 20.87 8.40
CA THR A 50 -2.02 20.39 7.03
C THR A 50 -3.46 19.93 6.92
N ASP A 51 -4.27 20.80 6.32
CA ASP A 51 -5.62 20.48 5.88
C ASP A 51 -5.54 19.36 4.84
N THR A 52 -6.03 18.16 5.18
CA THR A 52 -6.61 17.25 4.19
C THR A 52 -7.76 16.53 4.85
N ALA A 53 -8.93 17.14 4.75
CA ALA A 53 -10.18 16.56 5.18
C ALA A 53 -10.48 15.31 4.35
N ALA A 54 -10.58 14.15 4.99
CA ALA A 54 -11.23 12.98 4.41
C ALA A 54 -12.76 13.15 4.54
N PRO A 55 -13.56 12.90 3.48
CA PRO A 55 -15.00 12.91 3.62
C PRO A 55 -15.46 11.62 4.30
N ILE A 56 -16.03 11.81 5.49
CA ILE A 56 -17.18 11.13 6.07
C ILE A 56 -17.94 10.20 5.12
N ALA A 57 -18.19 8.98 5.60
CA ALA A 57 -19.13 8.01 5.04
C ALA A 57 -20.46 8.69 4.69
N ALA A 58 -20.81 8.66 3.40
CA ALA A 58 -22.11 9.06 2.90
C ALA A 58 -22.82 7.81 2.37
N GLU A 59 -24.09 7.70 2.73
CA GLU A 59 -25.09 6.77 2.20
C GLU A 59 -24.95 6.56 0.69
N GLN A 60 -25.25 5.35 0.21
CA GLN A 60 -25.31 4.95 -1.19
C GLN A 60 -26.16 5.92 -2.04
N SER A 61 -25.54 7.03 -2.46
CA SER A 61 -26.20 8.14 -3.14
C SER A 61 -25.50 8.36 -4.47
N GLY A 62 -25.97 7.65 -5.48
CA GLY A 62 -25.84 7.98 -6.90
C GLY A 62 -24.47 8.44 -7.39
N ILE A 63 -23.45 7.56 -7.38
CA ILE A 63 -22.21 7.81 -8.13
C ILE A 63 -22.59 8.10 -9.59
N THR A 64 -22.40 9.36 -9.99
CA THR A 64 -22.59 9.84 -11.36
C THR A 64 -21.43 10.77 -11.67
N LEU A 65 -20.54 10.32 -12.53
CA LEU A 65 -19.36 11.03 -12.98
C LEU A 65 -19.55 11.50 -14.43
N ASP A 66 -18.91 12.61 -14.79
CA ASP A 66 -18.87 13.15 -16.15
C ASP A 66 -17.46 13.58 -16.59
N GLY A 67 -17.31 14.05 -17.82
CA GLY A 67 -16.00 14.36 -18.41
C GLY A 67 -15.23 15.49 -17.73
N SER A 68 -15.82 16.19 -16.76
CA SER A 68 -15.14 17.20 -15.94
C SER A 68 -14.46 16.63 -14.69
N ASP A 69 -14.77 15.37 -14.33
CA ASP A 69 -14.19 14.71 -13.17
C ASP A 69 -12.73 14.31 -13.39
N GLY A 70 -11.91 14.63 -12.39
CA GLY A 70 -10.49 14.30 -12.36
C GLY A 70 -10.21 12.85 -11.93
N LYS A 71 -8.95 12.43 -12.04
CA LYS A 71 -8.48 11.11 -11.59
C LYS A 71 -8.86 10.81 -10.14
N ASP A 72 -8.70 11.79 -9.25
CA ASP A 72 -9.01 11.63 -7.82
C ASP A 72 -10.49 11.37 -7.55
N ALA A 73 -11.39 11.94 -8.36
CA ALA A 73 -12.82 11.69 -8.28
C ALA A 73 -13.16 10.27 -8.73
N VAL A 74 -12.52 9.78 -9.80
CA VAL A 74 -12.67 8.41 -10.29
C VAL A 74 -12.13 7.39 -9.28
N VAL A 75 -10.99 7.67 -8.65
CA VAL A 75 -10.40 6.82 -7.60
C VAL A 75 -11.30 6.80 -6.36
N SER A 76 -11.81 7.96 -5.93
CA SER A 76 -12.74 8.04 -4.79
C SER A 76 -14.04 7.29 -5.06
N ALA A 77 -14.56 7.39 -6.29
CA ALA A 77 -15.75 6.65 -6.71
C ALA A 77 -15.49 5.13 -6.80
N ALA A 78 -14.31 4.72 -7.28
CA ALA A 78 -13.89 3.31 -7.29
C ALA A 78 -13.78 2.77 -5.85
N ALA A 79 -13.19 3.53 -4.93
CA ALA A 79 -13.10 3.18 -3.51
C ALA A 79 -14.49 3.09 -2.85
N ALA A 80 -15.41 3.98 -3.20
CA ALA A 80 -16.81 3.93 -2.75
C ALA A 80 -17.57 2.69 -3.27
N LEU A 81 -17.15 2.15 -4.43
CA LEU A 81 -17.62 0.87 -4.96
C LEU A 81 -16.89 -0.35 -4.37
N GLY A 82 -15.90 -0.14 -3.49
CA GLY A 82 -15.12 -1.19 -2.85
C GLY A 82 -13.89 -1.66 -3.64
N TYR A 83 -13.48 -0.93 -4.69
CA TYR A 83 -12.29 -1.23 -5.47
C TYR A 83 -11.09 -0.38 -5.00
N ASP A 84 -10.00 -1.05 -4.65
CA ASP A 84 -8.71 -0.39 -4.39
C ASP A 84 -7.83 -0.48 -5.64
N LEU A 85 -7.53 0.69 -6.23
CA LEU A 85 -6.77 0.80 -7.47
C LEU A 85 -5.35 1.27 -7.16
N SER A 86 -4.35 0.56 -7.67
CA SER A 86 -2.96 1.06 -7.68
C SER A 86 -2.86 2.32 -8.54
N ASP A 87 -1.82 3.15 -8.38
CA ASP A 87 -1.64 4.37 -9.19
C ASP A 87 -1.63 4.09 -10.71
N GLU A 88 -1.10 2.94 -11.09
CA GLU A 88 -1.05 2.41 -12.47
C GLU A 88 -2.44 1.99 -12.96
N ASP A 89 -3.19 1.25 -12.13
CA ASP A 89 -4.55 0.81 -12.46
C ASP A 89 -5.51 2.00 -12.48
N ALA A 90 -5.37 2.94 -11.55
CA ALA A 90 -6.11 4.20 -11.50
C ALA A 90 -5.84 5.04 -12.75
N GLN A 91 -4.61 5.05 -13.27
CA GLN A 91 -4.28 5.75 -14.50
C GLN A 91 -5.01 5.13 -15.70
N LYS A 92 -4.97 3.80 -15.84
CA LYS A 92 -5.65 3.10 -16.93
C LYS A 92 -7.17 3.28 -16.84
N VAL A 93 -7.73 3.09 -15.65
CA VAL A 93 -9.17 3.28 -15.38
C VAL A 93 -9.58 4.71 -15.69
N TYR A 94 -8.76 5.72 -15.37
CA TYR A 94 -9.05 7.11 -15.72
C TYR A 94 -9.06 7.36 -17.24
N GLU A 95 -8.13 6.76 -17.98
CA GLU A 95 -8.08 6.87 -19.44
C GLU A 95 -9.31 6.26 -20.13
N GLU A 96 -9.73 5.08 -19.69
CA GLU A 96 -10.97 4.45 -20.20
C GLU A 96 -12.22 5.18 -19.72
N PHE A 97 -12.22 5.66 -18.47
CA PHE A 97 -13.27 6.54 -17.96
C PHE A 97 -13.46 7.76 -18.87
N ARG A 98 -12.39 8.47 -19.24
CA ARG A 98 -12.49 9.62 -20.15
C ARG A 98 -13.11 9.26 -21.50
N ARG A 99 -12.81 8.07 -22.04
CA ARG A 99 -13.38 7.58 -23.31
C ARG A 99 -14.89 7.36 -23.21
N VAL A 100 -15.37 6.81 -22.09
CA VAL A 100 -16.80 6.57 -21.86
C VAL A 100 -17.53 7.86 -21.50
N ALA A 101 -16.92 8.69 -20.62
CA ALA A 101 -17.43 9.98 -20.17
C ALA A 101 -17.60 11.00 -21.31
N ALA A 102 -16.80 10.88 -22.37
CA ALA A 102 -16.95 11.70 -23.59
C ALA A 102 -18.26 11.42 -24.36
N LYS A 103 -18.88 10.26 -24.15
CA LYS A 103 -20.10 9.83 -24.88
C LYS A 103 -21.35 9.89 -24.01
N LYS A 104 -21.23 9.62 -22.71
CA LYS A 104 -22.34 9.61 -21.75
C LYS A 104 -21.83 9.81 -20.34
N LYS A 105 -22.71 10.18 -19.40
CA LYS A 105 -22.39 10.14 -17.97
C LYS A 105 -22.11 8.71 -17.52
N VAL A 106 -21.20 8.55 -16.57
CA VAL A 106 -20.76 7.26 -16.03
C VAL A 106 -21.37 7.11 -14.64
N GLY A 107 -22.36 6.24 -14.52
CA GLY A 107 -22.91 5.83 -13.24
C GLY A 107 -22.08 4.72 -12.58
N ALA A 108 -22.43 4.36 -11.35
CA ALA A 108 -21.83 3.25 -10.58
C ALA A 108 -21.60 1.98 -11.41
N LYS A 109 -22.62 1.51 -12.15
CA LYS A 109 -22.57 0.27 -12.93
C LYS A 109 -21.62 0.36 -14.12
N GLU A 110 -21.50 1.53 -14.74
CA GLU A 110 -20.59 1.74 -15.87
C GLU A 110 -19.16 1.91 -15.38
N LEU A 111 -18.98 2.60 -14.25
CA LEU A 111 -17.68 2.69 -13.59
C LEU A 111 -17.18 1.30 -13.18
N GLU A 112 -18.05 0.45 -12.63
CA GLU A 112 -17.71 -0.94 -12.31
C GLU A 112 -17.27 -1.75 -13.54
N VAL A 113 -17.96 -1.60 -14.67
CA VAL A 113 -17.57 -2.25 -15.93
C VAL A 113 -16.22 -1.73 -16.40
N ILE A 114 -15.98 -0.42 -16.34
CA ILE A 114 -14.70 0.19 -16.72
C ILE A 114 -13.58 -0.31 -15.80
N ILE A 115 -13.80 -0.34 -14.49
CA ILE A 115 -12.83 -0.85 -13.53
C ILE A 115 -12.52 -2.31 -13.86
N THR A 116 -13.53 -3.16 -14.02
CA THR A 116 -13.36 -4.59 -14.30
C THR A 116 -12.73 -4.86 -15.67
N SER A 117 -12.99 -4.02 -16.68
CA SER A 117 -12.42 -4.18 -18.02
C SER A 117 -11.00 -3.62 -18.17
N THR A 118 -10.65 -2.64 -17.33
CA THR A 118 -9.46 -1.80 -17.54
C THR A 118 -8.40 -2.04 -16.47
N ALA A 119 -8.81 -2.17 -15.21
CA ALA A 119 -8.01 -2.89 -14.26
C ALA A 119 -8.17 -4.36 -14.68
N MET A 120 -7.19 -4.88 -15.42
CA MET A 120 -6.99 -6.32 -15.52
C MET A 120 -6.75 -6.83 -14.10
N GLN A 121 -7.82 -7.01 -13.33
CA GLN A 121 -7.83 -7.98 -12.26
C GLN A 121 -7.64 -9.28 -13.01
N ALA A 122 -6.40 -9.75 -13.02
CA ALA A 122 -6.12 -11.13 -13.33
C ALA A 122 -7.19 -11.97 -12.63
N PRO A 123 -7.95 -12.80 -13.37
CA PRO A 123 -8.95 -13.66 -12.74
C PRO A 123 -8.28 -14.37 -11.56
N PRO A 124 -8.94 -14.44 -10.39
CA PRO A 124 -8.31 -14.90 -9.15
C PRO A 124 -7.94 -16.38 -9.30
N THR A 125 -6.72 -16.63 -9.76
CA THR A 125 -6.19 -17.98 -9.98
C THR A 125 -5.97 -18.64 -8.63
N TYR A 126 -5.46 -17.87 -7.67
CA TYR A 126 -5.38 -18.22 -6.28
C TYR A 126 -6.34 -17.36 -5.46
N THR A 127 -7.15 -18.01 -4.63
CA THR A 127 -8.03 -17.36 -3.65
C THR A 127 -7.64 -17.78 -2.24
N LEU A 128 -7.52 -16.81 -1.32
CA LEU A 128 -7.25 -17.09 0.08
C LEU A 128 -8.48 -17.71 0.76
N VAL A 129 -8.34 -18.94 1.28
CA VAL A 129 -9.42 -19.62 2.04
C VAL A 129 -9.32 -19.28 3.52
N ASN A 130 -8.16 -19.51 4.12
CA ASN A 130 -7.88 -19.20 5.52
C ASN A 130 -6.38 -19.10 5.78
N TYR A 131 -6.02 -18.55 6.94
CA TYR A 131 -4.67 -18.57 7.45
C TYR A 131 -4.68 -18.59 8.99
N VAL A 132 -3.62 -19.16 9.57
CA VAL A 132 -3.35 -19.19 11.01
C VAL A 132 -1.91 -18.73 11.22
N ILE A 133 -1.71 -17.73 12.06
CA ILE A 133 -0.39 -17.21 12.40
C ILE A 133 -0.16 -17.40 13.88
N ASN A 134 0.99 -17.97 14.25
CA ASN A 134 1.46 -17.99 15.63
C ASN A 134 2.76 -17.19 15.70
N ASN A 135 2.79 -16.18 16.57
CA ASN A 135 3.96 -15.33 16.79
C ASN A 135 3.98 -14.89 18.26
N GLY A 136 5.17 -14.68 18.81
CA GLY A 136 5.36 -14.16 20.16
C GLY A 136 6.84 -13.99 20.48
N ASN A 137 7.17 -13.22 21.52
CA ASN A 137 8.56 -12.90 21.85
C ASN A 137 9.44 -14.10 22.24
N VAL A 138 8.82 -15.27 22.48
CA VAL A 138 9.51 -16.50 22.92
C VAL A 138 9.31 -17.67 21.96
N ILE A 139 8.52 -17.49 20.89
CA ILE A 139 8.26 -18.52 19.88
C ILE A 139 8.66 -18.00 18.50
N SER A 140 9.18 -18.88 17.65
CA SER A 140 9.39 -18.53 16.24
C SER A 140 8.04 -18.25 15.56
N ALA A 141 8.03 -17.28 14.65
CA ALA A 141 6.83 -16.98 13.88
C ALA A 141 6.54 -18.13 12.91
N SER A 142 5.31 -18.64 12.94
CA SER A 142 4.84 -19.69 12.04
C SER A 142 3.54 -19.27 11.37
N ALA A 143 3.36 -19.70 10.14
CA ALA A 143 2.15 -19.45 9.37
C ALA A 143 1.68 -20.73 8.69
N GLN A 144 0.38 -21.00 8.80
CA GLN A 144 -0.33 -21.96 7.98
C GLN A 144 -1.28 -21.18 7.08
N VAL A 145 -1.20 -21.36 5.77
CA VAL A 145 -2.04 -20.67 4.79
C VAL A 145 -2.71 -21.69 3.90
N THR A 146 -4.00 -21.52 3.61
CA THR A 146 -4.74 -22.35 2.65
C THR A 146 -5.21 -21.49 1.49
N LEU A 147 -4.81 -21.86 0.28
CA LEU A 147 -5.29 -21.28 -0.97
C LEU A 147 -6.20 -22.27 -1.70
N GLU A 148 -7.10 -21.73 -2.50
CA GLU A 148 -7.89 -22.48 -3.47
C GLU A 148 -7.52 -22.05 -4.88
N ARG A 149 -7.32 -23.04 -5.76
CA ARG A 149 -7.10 -22.87 -7.20
C ARG A 149 -7.87 -23.95 -7.94
N ASP A 150 -8.69 -23.55 -8.92
CA ASP A 150 -9.48 -24.47 -9.75
C ASP A 150 -10.31 -25.49 -8.93
N GLY A 151 -10.85 -25.05 -7.78
CA GLY A 151 -11.62 -25.88 -6.85
C GLY A 151 -10.79 -26.81 -5.95
N ASN A 152 -9.46 -26.83 -6.11
CA ASN A 152 -8.56 -27.61 -5.27
C ASN A 152 -7.96 -26.73 -4.17
N ARG A 153 -8.03 -27.20 -2.93
CA ARG A 153 -7.44 -26.51 -1.77
C ARG A 153 -6.07 -27.08 -1.46
N THR A 154 -5.12 -26.18 -1.25
CA THR A 154 -3.75 -26.54 -0.88
C THR A 154 -3.32 -25.70 0.31
N THR A 155 -2.73 -26.37 1.30
CA THR A 155 -2.26 -25.76 2.54
C THR A 155 -0.75 -25.84 2.61
N GLY A 156 -0.10 -24.72 2.90
CA GLY A 156 1.33 -24.60 3.18
C GLY A 156 1.57 -24.20 4.62
N ILE A 157 2.69 -24.65 5.20
CA ILE A 157 3.10 -24.31 6.56
C ILE A 157 4.58 -23.94 6.53
N SER A 158 4.91 -22.77 7.07
CA SER A 158 6.30 -22.32 7.17
C SER A 158 6.59 -21.62 8.49
N ILE A 159 7.88 -21.56 8.81
CA ILE A 159 8.45 -20.79 9.91
C ILE A 159 9.30 -19.69 9.25
N GLY A 160 9.21 -18.47 9.78
CA GLY A 160 9.95 -17.32 9.28
C GLY A 160 10.43 -16.43 10.42
N ASP A 161 11.18 -15.40 10.05
CA ASP A 161 11.74 -14.43 11.00
C ASP A 161 10.65 -13.51 11.60
N GLY A 162 9.50 -13.44 10.94
CA GLY A 162 8.32 -12.72 11.40
C GLY A 162 7.02 -13.30 10.84
N PRO A 163 5.85 -12.81 11.30
CA PRO A 163 4.55 -13.36 10.90
C PRO A 163 4.27 -13.18 9.41
N ILE A 164 4.70 -12.06 8.84
CA ILE A 164 4.55 -11.76 7.40
C ILE A 164 5.50 -12.65 6.59
N ASP A 165 6.77 -12.75 7.00
CA ASP A 165 7.76 -13.61 6.36
C ASP A 165 7.33 -15.09 6.34
N ALA A 166 6.89 -15.61 7.49
CA ALA A 166 6.36 -16.97 7.59
C ALA A 166 5.18 -17.20 6.64
N ALA A 167 4.27 -16.21 6.53
CA ALA A 167 3.13 -16.30 5.63
C ALA A 167 3.54 -16.28 4.15
N LEU A 168 4.48 -15.42 3.77
CA LEU A 168 5.04 -15.35 2.41
C LEU A 168 5.73 -16.66 2.02
N LEU A 169 6.55 -17.22 2.90
CA LEU A 169 7.20 -18.53 2.68
C LEU A 169 6.17 -19.67 2.54
N ALA A 170 5.09 -19.65 3.34
CA ALA A 170 4.01 -20.63 3.19
C ALA A 170 3.28 -20.48 1.84
N LEU A 171 3.07 -19.24 1.36
CA LEU A 171 2.51 -18.99 0.03
C LEU A 171 3.44 -19.48 -1.08
N GLU A 172 4.75 -19.21 -0.98
CA GLU A 172 5.75 -19.70 -1.94
C GLU A 172 5.76 -21.24 -2.04
N GLN A 173 5.62 -21.94 -0.92
CA GLN A 173 5.48 -23.41 -0.91
C GLN A 173 4.24 -23.89 -1.67
N ILE A 174 3.10 -23.20 -1.50
CA ILE A 174 1.83 -23.57 -2.18
C ILE A 174 1.91 -23.27 -3.68
N ILE A 175 2.48 -22.13 -4.04
CA ILE A 175 2.60 -21.68 -5.43
C ILE A 175 3.67 -22.49 -6.18
N GLY A 176 4.69 -22.99 -5.47
CA GLY A 176 5.80 -23.73 -6.05
C GLY A 176 6.78 -22.84 -6.82
N SER A 177 6.75 -21.53 -6.57
CA SER A 177 7.64 -20.56 -7.20
C SER A 177 8.01 -19.47 -6.20
N ARG A 178 9.28 -19.06 -6.26
CA ARG A 178 9.82 -17.98 -5.45
C ARG A 178 9.94 -16.73 -6.31
N TYR A 179 9.25 -15.67 -5.94
CA TYR A 179 9.29 -14.39 -6.64
C TYR A 179 10.23 -13.43 -5.91
N GLU A 180 10.90 -12.55 -6.65
CA GLU A 180 11.77 -11.54 -6.06
C GLU A 180 10.90 -10.40 -5.50
N LEU A 181 10.93 -10.21 -4.18
CA LEU A 181 10.25 -9.09 -3.53
C LEU A 181 11.07 -7.81 -3.74
N GLU A 182 10.56 -6.91 -4.57
CA GLU A 182 11.24 -5.65 -4.89
C GLU A 182 10.85 -4.53 -3.92
N ASP A 183 9.57 -4.46 -3.56
CA ASP A 183 9.05 -3.43 -2.68
C ASP A 183 7.92 -3.99 -1.81
N PHE A 184 7.90 -3.57 -0.56
CA PHE A 184 6.88 -3.94 0.41
C PHE A 184 6.57 -2.73 1.30
N LYS A 185 5.32 -2.27 1.23
CA LYS A 185 4.88 -1.09 1.96
C LYS A 185 3.62 -1.40 2.74
N ILE A 186 3.56 -0.93 3.99
CA ILE A 186 2.36 -0.97 4.83
C ILE A 186 1.96 0.45 5.15
N GLU A 187 0.69 0.76 4.93
CA GLU A 187 0.11 2.07 5.19
C GLU A 187 -1.20 1.90 5.98
N THR A 188 -1.57 2.95 6.70
CA THR A 188 -2.86 3.00 7.39
C THR A 188 -3.81 3.84 6.56
N VAL A 189 -4.96 3.27 6.19
CA VAL A 189 -5.96 3.93 5.34
C VAL A 189 -6.84 4.87 6.15
N THR A 190 -7.17 4.49 7.38
CA THR A 190 -8.09 5.24 8.25
C THR A 190 -7.43 5.54 9.60
N GLU A 191 -7.76 6.68 10.21
CA GLU A 191 -7.26 7.01 11.54
C GLU A 191 -8.14 6.41 12.65
N GLY A 192 -7.53 6.01 13.76
CA GLY A 192 -8.24 5.50 14.94
C GLY A 192 -7.86 4.08 15.35
N LYS A 193 -8.48 3.61 16.43
CA LYS A 193 -8.20 2.29 17.04
C LYS A 193 -8.63 1.10 16.16
N GLU A 194 -9.60 1.33 15.28
CA GLU A 194 -10.11 0.35 14.30
C GLU A 194 -9.61 0.68 12.89
N SER A 195 -8.37 1.19 12.81
CA SER A 195 -7.79 1.58 11.54
C SER A 195 -7.62 0.38 10.61
N ILE A 196 -7.92 0.62 9.34
CA ILE A 196 -7.73 -0.35 8.27
C ILE A 196 -6.29 -0.22 7.79
N GLY A 197 -5.59 -1.34 7.73
CA GLY A 197 -4.26 -1.45 7.13
C GLY A 197 -4.35 -1.74 5.63
N SER A 198 -3.50 -1.07 4.86
CA SER A 198 -3.21 -1.40 3.47
C SER A 198 -1.78 -1.93 3.37
N ALA A 199 -1.58 -2.97 2.57
CA ALA A 199 -0.29 -3.48 2.19
C ALA A 199 -0.15 -3.44 0.67
N LEU A 200 1.00 -2.97 0.20
CA LEU A 200 1.41 -2.97 -1.19
C LEU A 200 2.63 -3.89 -1.31
N VAL A 201 2.55 -4.85 -2.22
CA VAL A 201 3.63 -5.78 -2.58
C VAL A 201 3.99 -5.56 -4.04
N LYS A 202 5.28 -5.42 -4.35
CA LYS A 202 5.78 -5.46 -5.73
C LYS A 202 6.73 -6.64 -5.91
N LEU A 203 6.39 -7.51 -6.84
CA LEU A 203 7.16 -8.69 -7.20
C LEU A 203 7.80 -8.51 -8.57
N ARG A 204 9.08 -8.83 -8.66
CA ARG A 204 9.80 -8.91 -9.93
C ARG A 204 9.83 -10.34 -10.41
N PHE A 205 9.41 -10.53 -11.66
CA PHE A 205 9.44 -11.82 -12.32
C PHE A 205 9.72 -11.65 -13.81
N SER A 206 10.68 -12.42 -14.34
CA SER A 206 11.10 -12.36 -15.75
C SER A 206 11.39 -10.94 -16.26
N GLY A 207 12.01 -10.10 -15.41
CA GLY A 207 12.36 -8.71 -15.72
C GLY A 207 11.20 -7.71 -15.68
N LYS A 208 9.96 -8.15 -15.41
CA LYS A 208 8.77 -7.31 -15.26
C LYS A 208 8.39 -7.16 -13.79
N LEU A 209 7.75 -6.04 -13.47
CA LEU A 209 7.27 -5.72 -12.12
C LEU A 209 5.75 -5.92 -12.04
N TYR A 210 5.30 -6.54 -10.96
CA TYR A 210 3.90 -6.85 -10.70
C TYR A 210 3.51 -6.36 -9.32
N SER A 211 2.54 -5.46 -9.25
CA SER A 211 2.06 -4.83 -8.01
C SER A 211 0.75 -5.44 -7.54
N GLY A 212 0.64 -5.71 -6.24
CA GLY A 212 -0.58 -6.18 -5.60
C GLY A 212 -0.87 -5.43 -4.31
N ASN A 213 -2.13 -5.05 -4.13
CA ASN A 213 -2.62 -4.36 -2.93
C ASN A 213 -3.49 -5.31 -2.10
N GLY A 214 -3.48 -5.13 -0.79
CA GLY A 214 -4.35 -5.85 0.12
C GLY A 214 -4.79 -4.94 1.26
N ILE A 215 -6.09 -4.90 1.52
CA ILE A 215 -6.70 -4.08 2.57
C ILE A 215 -7.33 -5.00 3.61
N SER A 216 -7.04 -4.75 4.88
CA SER A 216 -7.64 -5.49 5.99
C SER A 216 -7.46 -4.74 7.32
N THR A 217 -8.33 -4.99 8.28
CA THR A 217 -8.12 -4.57 9.68
C THR A 217 -6.95 -5.30 10.34
N ASP A 218 -6.52 -6.44 9.77
CA ASP A 218 -5.31 -7.16 10.15
C ASP A 218 -4.20 -6.92 9.12
N ILE A 219 -3.08 -6.37 9.56
CA ILE A 219 -1.91 -6.09 8.72
C ILE A 219 -1.35 -7.36 8.07
N ILE A 220 -1.42 -8.50 8.76
CA ILE A 220 -0.94 -9.77 8.19
C ILE A 220 -1.88 -10.22 7.07
N GLY A 221 -3.20 -10.19 7.32
CA GLY A 221 -4.21 -10.46 6.30
C GLY A 221 -4.10 -9.53 5.07
N ALA A 222 -3.86 -8.24 5.28
CA ALA A 222 -3.59 -7.27 4.22
C ALA A 222 -2.37 -7.68 3.39
N SER A 223 -1.27 -8.05 4.07
CA SER A 223 -0.01 -8.46 3.42
C SER A 223 -0.17 -9.74 2.58
N ILE A 224 -0.89 -10.75 3.10
CA ILE A 224 -1.18 -11.99 2.38
C ILE A 224 -1.98 -11.71 1.11
N ARG A 225 -3.03 -10.88 1.22
CA ARG A 225 -3.87 -10.49 0.07
C ARG A 225 -3.08 -9.72 -0.98
N ALA A 226 -2.24 -8.79 -0.56
CA ALA A 226 -1.37 -8.02 -1.45
C ALA A 226 -0.46 -8.94 -2.27
N TYR A 227 0.17 -9.91 -1.62
CA TYR A 227 1.03 -10.88 -2.30
C TYR A 227 0.26 -11.75 -3.29
N ILE A 228 -0.88 -12.32 -2.88
CA ILE A 228 -1.73 -13.16 -3.77
C ILE A 228 -2.17 -12.36 -5.00
N ASN A 229 -2.53 -11.08 -4.82
CA ASN A 229 -2.94 -10.22 -5.93
C ASN A 229 -1.79 -9.97 -6.92
N ALA A 230 -0.55 -9.76 -6.43
CA ALA A 230 0.62 -9.64 -7.29
C ALA A 230 0.89 -10.96 -8.06
N VAL A 231 0.80 -12.10 -7.37
CA VAL A 231 0.98 -13.44 -7.98
C VAL A 231 -0.07 -13.73 -9.05
N ASN A 232 -1.34 -13.42 -8.79
CA ASN A 232 -2.41 -13.60 -9.77
C ASN A 232 -2.12 -12.80 -11.05
N LYS A 233 -1.60 -11.57 -10.93
CA LYS A 233 -1.16 -10.76 -12.08
C LYS A 233 0.02 -11.37 -12.83
N ILE A 234 0.97 -12.01 -12.13
CA ILE A 234 2.08 -12.76 -12.76
C ILE A 234 1.51 -13.91 -13.59
N VAL A 235 0.74 -14.80 -12.95
CA VAL A 235 0.20 -16.02 -13.58
C VAL A 235 -0.71 -15.70 -14.76
N TYR A 236 -1.50 -14.64 -14.67
CA TYR A 236 -2.32 -14.19 -15.79
C TYR A 236 -1.50 -13.54 -16.91
N GLY A 237 -0.42 -12.82 -16.59
CA GLY A 237 0.48 -12.25 -17.59
C GLY A 237 1.32 -13.30 -18.33
N GLU A 238 1.37 -14.53 -17.83
CA GLU A 238 1.97 -15.70 -18.50
C GLU A 238 1.00 -16.51 -19.36
N ALA A 239 -0.32 -16.33 -19.18
CA ALA A 239 -1.39 -17.05 -19.89
C ALA A 239 -1.79 -16.37 -21.21
#